data_AF-A0A524K0M3-F1
#
_entry.id   AF-A0A524K0M3-F1
#
_cell.length_a   1.000
_cell.length_b   1.000
_cell.length_c   1.000
_cell.angle_alpha   90.00
_cell.angle_beta   90.00
_cell.angle_gamma   90.00
#
_symmetry.space_group_name_H-M   'P 1'
#
loop_
_entity.id
_entity.type
_entity.pdbx_description
1 polymer ?
#
loop_
_entity_poly.entity_id
_entity_poly.type
_entity_poly.pdbx_seq_one_letter_code
_entity_poly.pdbx_strand_id
1 'polypeptide(L)'
;MAQGVRTIRWAGKRLPAELERFLNRPAFSEKAEAVATRVLEEVRRGGDRAVASCAARFDGVKLPANALRVPAADMAAAARTVSPSFRRAVREV
;
A
#
# COMPACT_ATOMS: atom_id res chain seq x y z
N MET A 1 -8.24 21.72 -0.37
CA MET A 1 -7.16 22.58 0.17
C MET A 1 -5.91 22.33 -0.66
N ALA A 2 -5.55 23.23 -1.57
CA ALA A 2 -4.33 23.11 -2.34
C ALA A 2 -3.15 23.35 -1.39
N GLN A 3 -2.43 22.29 -1.02
CA GLN A 3 -1.20 22.45 -0.23
C GLN A 3 -0.15 23.08 -1.14
N GLY A 4 0.14 24.36 -0.90
CA GLY A 4 1.24 25.04 -1.58
C GLY A 4 2.58 24.37 -1.22
N VAL A 5 3.52 24.38 -2.16
CA VAL A 5 4.88 23.89 -1.92
C VAL A 5 5.52 24.75 -0.84
N ARG A 6 5.99 24.12 0.24
CA ARG A 6 6.65 24.82 1.35
C ARG A 6 8.10 25.13 0.97
N THR A 7 8.48 26.40 0.96
CA THR A 7 9.85 26.84 0.64
C THR A 7 10.55 27.35 1.89
N ILE A 8 11.76 26.84 2.16
CA ILE A 8 12.65 27.33 3.22
C ILE A 8 13.89 27.90 2.53
N ARG A 9 14.13 29.21 2.68
CA ARG A 9 15.38 29.85 2.24
C ARG A 9 16.39 29.77 3.38
N TRP A 10 17.56 29.21 3.11
CA TRP A 10 18.63 29.05 4.10
C TRP A 10 20.00 29.31 3.46
N ALA A 11 20.82 30.11 4.12
CA ALA A 11 22.18 30.46 3.70
C ALA A 11 23.14 30.58 4.89
N GLY A 12 22.78 29.99 6.04
CA GLY A 12 23.53 30.12 7.31
C GLY A 12 24.37 28.89 7.63
N LYS A 13 25.19 28.97 8.69
CA LYS A 13 25.98 27.82 9.18
C LYS A 13 25.16 26.80 10.00
N ARG A 14 24.03 27.22 10.59
CA ARG A 14 23.17 26.39 11.45
C ARG A 14 21.88 26.03 10.74
N LEU A 15 21.53 24.75 10.75
CA LEU A 15 20.33 24.23 10.10
C LEU A 15 19.06 24.70 10.83
N PRO A 16 18.04 25.21 10.13
CA PRO A 16 16.76 25.52 10.74
C PRO A 16 16.08 24.25 11.24
N ALA A 17 15.49 24.27 12.43
CA ALA A 17 14.84 23.10 13.04
C ALA A 17 13.74 22.49 12.18
N GLU A 18 13.08 23.28 11.32
CA GLU A 18 12.11 22.75 10.36
C GLU A 18 12.75 21.91 9.25
N LEU A 19 13.86 22.40 8.68
CA LEU A 19 14.60 21.67 7.66
C LEU A 19 15.26 20.43 8.26
N GLU A 20 15.80 20.52 9.47
CA GLU A 20 16.34 19.40 10.21
C GLU A 20 15.29 18.30 10.44
N ARG A 21 14.07 18.65 10.88
CA ARG A 21 12.98 17.68 11.03
C ARG A 21 12.54 17.06 9.71
N PHE A 22 12.56 17.82 8.62
CA PHE A 22 12.21 17.30 7.30
C PHE A 22 13.25 16.28 6.82
N LEU A 23 14.54 16.61 6.95
CA LEU A 23 15.64 15.73 6.57
C LEU A 23 15.72 14.48 7.45
N ASN A 24 15.39 14.61 8.74
CA ASN A 24 15.41 13.52 9.71
C ASN A 24 14.02 12.87 9.91
N ARG A 25 13.15 12.92 8.90
CA ARG A 25 11.85 12.25 8.99
C ARG A 25 12.07 10.74 9.15
N PRO A 26 11.41 10.09 10.12
CA PRO A 26 11.48 8.64 10.27
C PRO A 26 11.15 7.92 8.95
N ALA A 27 11.95 6.91 8.61
CA ALA A 27 11.78 6.14 7.37
C ALA A 27 10.40 5.46 7.30
N PHE A 28 9.85 5.08 8.45
CA PHE A 28 8.53 4.51 8.60
C PHE A 28 7.89 4.95 9.93
N SER A 29 6.59 4.71 10.06
CA SER A 29 5.86 4.98 11.30
C SER A 29 5.98 3.78 12.25
N GLU A 30 6.46 4.00 13.47
CA GLU A 30 6.52 2.98 14.53
C GLU A 30 5.15 2.34 14.80
N LYS A 31 4.07 3.14 14.72
CA LYS A 31 2.69 2.63 14.84
C LYS A 31 2.33 1.67 13.70
N ALA A 32 2.75 1.98 12.47
CA ALA A 32 2.49 1.11 11.33
C ALA A 32 3.29 -0.19 11.46
N GLU A 33 4.54 -0.12 11.91
CA GLU A 33 5.37 -1.28 12.18
C GLU A 33 4.74 -2.19 13.24
N ALA A 34 4.31 -1.65 14.39
CA ALA A 34 3.65 -2.42 15.44
C ALA A 34 2.38 -3.14 14.95
N VAL A 35 1.59 -2.49 14.09
CA VAL A 35 0.41 -3.11 13.46
C VAL A 35 0.83 -4.23 12.50
N ALA A 36 1.84 -3.99 11.67
CA ALA A 36 2.35 -5.01 10.74
C ALA A 36 2.90 -6.24 11.47
N THR A 37 3.69 -6.05 12.54
CA THR A 37 4.19 -7.15 13.38
C THR A 37 3.05 -8.01 13.91
N ARG A 38 1.97 -7.39 14.39
CA ARG A 38 0.80 -8.12 14.87
C ARG A 38 0.11 -8.91 13.76
N VAL A 39 -0.12 -8.28 12.60
CA VAL A 39 -0.75 -8.96 11.44
C VAL A 39 0.09 -10.14 10.97
N LEU A 40 1.42 -9.98 10.90
CA LEU A 40 2.32 -11.06 10.51
C LEU A 40 2.26 -12.24 11.51
N GLU A 41 2.20 -11.97 12.81
CA GLU A 41 2.02 -13.03 13.81
C GLU A 41 0.65 -13.72 13.70
N GLU A 42 -0.42 -12.97 13.44
CA GLU A 42 -1.76 -13.52 13.20
C GLU A 42 -1.76 -14.44 11.95
N VAL A 43 -1.16 -14.00 10.85
CA VAL A 43 -1.03 -14.80 9.61
C VAL A 43 -0.14 -16.01 9.80
N ARG A 44 1.00 -15.88 10.49
CA ARG A 44 1.91 -17.00 10.77
C ARG A 44 1.22 -18.13 11.53
N ARG A 45 0.31 -17.80 12.45
CA ARG A 45 -0.42 -18.78 13.27
C ARG A 45 -1.72 -19.26 12.61
N GLY A 46 -2.39 -18.37 11.86
CA GLY A 46 -3.75 -18.58 11.36
C GLY A 46 -3.86 -18.87 9.86
N GLY A 47 -2.77 -18.74 9.10
CA GLY A 47 -2.72 -18.94 7.66
C GLY A 47 -3.79 -18.15 6.90
N ASP A 48 -4.39 -18.77 5.89
CA ASP A 48 -5.39 -18.15 5.01
C ASP A 48 -6.63 -17.62 5.74
N ARG A 49 -7.00 -18.21 6.90
CA ARG A 49 -8.09 -17.69 7.73
C ARG A 49 -7.77 -16.33 8.34
N ALA A 50 -6.52 -16.13 8.77
CA ALA A 50 -6.06 -14.84 9.24
C ALA A 50 -5.97 -13.83 8.10
N VAL A 51 -5.54 -14.23 6.90
CA VAL A 51 -5.55 -13.38 5.71
C VAL A 51 -6.97 -12.90 5.37
N ALA A 52 -7.94 -13.82 5.31
CA ALA A 52 -9.34 -13.47 5.05
C ALA A 52 -9.92 -12.52 6.12
N SER A 53 -9.54 -12.71 7.39
CA SER A 53 -9.94 -11.82 8.48
C SER A 53 -9.34 -10.42 8.33
N CYS A 54 -8.09 -10.33 7.89
CA CYS A 54 -7.43 -9.05 7.59
C CYS A 54 -8.11 -8.34 6.41
N ALA A 55 -8.43 -9.05 5.32
CA ALA A 55 -9.15 -8.49 4.18
C ALA A 55 -10.52 -7.92 4.60
N ALA A 56 -11.25 -8.63 5.46
CA ALA A 56 -12.51 -8.13 6.00
C ALA A 56 -12.34 -6.87 6.85
N ARG A 57 -11.26 -6.79 7.63
CA ARG A 57 -10.98 -5.67 8.54
C ARG A 57 -10.50 -4.42 7.81
N PHE A 58 -9.58 -4.56 6.86
CA PHE A 58 -8.88 -3.44 6.23
C PHE A 58 -9.48 -3.05 4.88
N ASP A 59 -9.92 -4.02 4.08
CA ASP A 59 -10.47 -3.80 2.74
C ASP A 59 -12.00 -3.80 2.74
N GLY A 60 -12.62 -4.22 3.85
CA GLY A 60 -14.07 -4.38 3.97
C GLY A 60 -14.63 -5.56 3.17
N VAL A 61 -13.77 -6.45 2.67
CA VAL A 61 -14.16 -7.56 1.79
C VAL A 61 -14.21 -8.87 2.58
N LYS A 62 -15.38 -9.54 2.55
CA LYS A 62 -15.56 -10.86 3.17
C LYS A 62 -15.40 -11.95 2.12
N LEU A 63 -14.27 -12.62 2.15
CA LEU A 63 -13.95 -13.74 1.26
C LEU A 63 -13.72 -15.00 2.10
N PRO A 64 -14.17 -16.19 1.68
CA PRO A 64 -13.75 -17.42 2.32
C PRO A 64 -12.27 -17.67 2.00
N ALA A 65 -11.54 -18.27 2.95
CA ALA A 65 -10.10 -18.50 2.85
C ALA A 65 -9.67 -19.28 1.59
N ASN A 66 -10.53 -20.18 1.08
CA ASN A 66 -10.28 -20.95 -0.13
C ASN A 66 -10.56 -20.18 -1.45
N ALA A 67 -11.08 -18.94 -1.37
CA ALA A 67 -11.37 -18.09 -2.53
C ALA A 67 -10.41 -16.90 -2.65
N LEU A 68 -9.28 -16.91 -1.95
CA LEU A 68 -8.25 -15.87 -2.09
C LEU A 68 -7.63 -15.85 -3.50
N ARG A 69 -7.63 -16.98 -4.19
CA ARG A 69 -7.12 -17.10 -5.56
C ARG A 69 -8.17 -16.65 -6.57
N VAL A 70 -7.83 -15.67 -7.39
CA VAL A 70 -8.69 -15.22 -8.51
C VAL A 70 -8.84 -16.35 -9.55
N PRO A 71 -10.08 -16.74 -9.92
CA PRO A 71 -10.32 -17.72 -10.98
C PRO A 71 -9.80 -17.25 -12.35
N ALA A 72 -9.30 -18.19 -13.16
CA ALA A 72 -8.84 -17.88 -14.53
C ALA A 72 -9.97 -17.33 -15.42
N ALA A 73 -11.20 -17.77 -15.19
CA ALA A 73 -12.38 -17.26 -15.89
C ALA A 73 -12.60 -15.76 -15.62
N ASP A 74 -12.46 -15.32 -14.37
CA ASP A 74 -12.60 -13.92 -13.97
C ASP A 74 -11.48 -13.07 -14.56
N MET A 75 -10.25 -13.57 -14.57
CA MET A 75 -9.13 -12.92 -15.25
C MET A 75 -9.38 -12.73 -16.75
N ALA A 76 -9.90 -13.77 -17.43
CA ALA A 76 -10.24 -13.70 -18.85
C ALA A 76 -11.41 -12.74 -19.12
N ALA A 77 -12.41 -12.69 -18.23
CA ALA A 77 -13.52 -11.75 -18.31
C ALA A 77 -13.02 -10.31 -18.14
N ALA A 78 -12.20 -10.03 -17.13
CA ALA A 78 -11.59 -8.72 -16.92
C ALA A 78 -10.71 -8.31 -18.11
N ALA A 79 -9.90 -9.23 -18.66
CA ALA A 79 -9.09 -8.93 -19.83
C ALA A 79 -9.93 -8.45 -21.02
N ARG A 80 -11.15 -9.00 -21.21
CA ARG A 80 -12.06 -8.61 -22.29
C ARG A 80 -12.62 -7.19 -22.15
N THR A 81 -12.72 -6.64 -20.93
CA THR A 81 -13.26 -5.28 -20.70
C THR A 81 -12.26 -4.18 -21.05
N VAL A 82 -10.98 -4.52 -21.17
CA VAL A 82 -9.89 -3.59 -21.45
C VAL A 82 -9.74 -3.36 -22.95
N SER A 83 -9.59 -2.10 -23.40
CA SER A 83 -9.46 -1.77 -24.82
C SER A 83 -8.19 -2.34 -25.46
N PRO A 84 -8.20 -2.67 -26.77
CA PRO A 84 -7.01 -3.15 -27.47
C PRO A 84 -5.84 -2.15 -27.43
N SER A 85 -6.12 -0.84 -27.46
CA SER A 85 -5.09 0.21 -27.38
C SER A 85 -4.40 0.22 -26.02
N PHE A 86 -5.14 0.13 -24.92
CA PHE A 86 -4.57 0.06 -23.58
C PHE A 86 -3.76 -1.24 -23.38
N ARG A 87 -4.28 -2.38 -23.86
CA ARG A 87 -3.54 -3.66 -23.81
C ARG A 87 -2.25 -3.64 -24.63
N ARG A 88 -2.15 -2.78 -25.66
CA ARG A 88 -0.88 -2.58 -26.39
C ARG A 88 0.07 -1.71 -25.56
N ALA A 89 -0.41 -0.61 -24.99
CA ALA A 89 0.41 0.30 -24.19
C ALA A 89 1.06 -0.36 -22.96
N VAL A 90 0.35 -1.26 -22.26
CA VAL A 90 0.89 -1.96 -21.08
C VAL A 90 1.83 -3.12 -21.44
N ARG A 91 1.81 -3.61 -22.69
CA ARG A 91 2.63 -4.75 -23.12
C ARG A 91 4.07 -4.38 -23.48
N GLU A 92 4.42 -3.10 -23.56
CA GLU A 92 5.80 -2.67 -23.76
C GLU A 92 6.59 -2.81 -22.45
N VAL A 93 7.24 -3.98 -22.32
CA VAL A 93 8.37 -4.25 -21.41
C VAL A 93 9.36 -5.13 -22.16
#